data_AF-A0A402DNN4-F1
#
_entry.id   AF-A0A402DNN4-F1
#
_cell.length_a   1.000
_cell.length_b   1.000
_cell.length_c   1.000
_cell.angle_alpha   90.00
_cell.angle_beta   90.00
_cell.angle_gamma   90.00
#
_symmetry.space_group_name_H-M   'P 1'
#
loop_
_entity.id
_entity.type
_entity.pdbx_description
1 polymer ?
#
loop_
_entity_poly.entity_id
_entity_poly.type
_entity_poly.pdbx_seq_one_letter_code
_entity_poly.pdbx_strand_id
1 'polypeptide(L)'
;MAPDRASEDGPVPRVPGPDASGAGRDETGAPVVTAAEPGTDGVGTAAGDAPREPVLVETSLADLTDAELVDVYRRLLEPTFRPEELMSRDEVRATFTGPDAEPSLVVLADGRAVGLMLGGWYADRRALLLTYLAVDPRTRGTGLGARLVSEILPRWAGASPGALVVAEVDDPRHWPADETQGDPVARLRFYGRHGARLVPLPYVQPSLGPGTPRVEGMLLLRLDANPGVTGDTLAAFLADYFAQHEGPEALDDPVVARLVAGARALDLDDGLWSVDRWPDVPTDAPSGRPADGPRGEGDR
;
A
#
# COMPACT_ATOMS: atom_id res chain seq x y z
N MET A 1 -31.73 42.74 29.98
CA MET A 1 -32.87 41.87 29.62
C MET A 1 -32.36 40.45 29.59
N ALA A 2 -32.65 39.68 30.64
CA ALA A 2 -32.71 38.23 30.59
C ALA A 2 -34.10 37.83 30.02
N PRO A 3 -34.45 36.53 29.81
CA PRO A 3 -33.72 35.33 30.20
C PRO A 3 -33.75 34.13 29.20
N ASP A 4 -33.10 33.04 29.63
CA ASP A 4 -33.56 31.63 29.59
C ASP A 4 -33.69 30.88 28.25
N ARG A 5 -33.24 29.62 28.09
CA ARG A 5 -33.25 28.51 29.06
C ARG A 5 -32.05 27.55 28.94
N ALA A 6 -31.68 27.03 30.11
CA ALA A 6 -30.91 25.82 30.33
C ALA A 6 -31.73 24.53 30.10
N SER A 7 -31.04 23.42 29.89
CA SER A 7 -31.50 22.03 30.13
C SER A 7 -30.22 21.23 30.44
N GLU A 8 -29.86 21.07 31.71
CA GLU A 8 -30.30 20.03 32.66
C GLU A 8 -29.73 18.64 32.32
N ASP A 9 -28.61 18.40 33.00
CA ASP A 9 -27.96 17.12 33.27
C ASP A 9 -28.75 16.39 34.37
N GLY A 10 -28.96 15.08 34.23
CA GLY A 10 -29.57 14.25 35.27
C GLY A 10 -29.55 12.74 34.94
N PRO A 11 -29.33 11.84 35.92
CA PRO A 11 -28.69 10.53 35.68
C PRO A 11 -29.57 9.29 35.95
N VAL A 12 -28.92 8.10 35.88
CA VAL A 12 -29.23 6.76 36.48
C VAL A 12 -30.28 5.89 35.69
N PRO A 13 -30.22 4.53 35.63
CA PRO A 13 -29.55 3.58 36.54
C PRO A 13 -28.77 2.37 35.96
N ARG A 14 -28.02 1.73 36.87
CA ARG A 14 -27.32 0.42 36.75
C ARG A 14 -28.19 -0.75 37.23
N VAL A 15 -27.69 -1.98 36.92
CA VAL A 15 -27.83 -3.31 37.61
C VAL A 15 -28.88 -4.27 36.99
N PRO A 16 -28.74 -5.63 37.00
CA PRO A 16 -27.65 -6.55 37.43
C PRO A 16 -27.15 -7.55 36.35
N GLY A 17 -26.01 -8.19 36.62
CA GLY A 17 -25.58 -9.43 35.94
C GLY A 17 -26.09 -10.70 36.62
N PRO A 18 -25.68 -11.88 36.14
CA PRO A 18 -25.59 -13.08 36.96
C PRO A 18 -24.18 -13.67 37.03
N ASP A 19 -23.93 -14.26 38.19
CA ASP A 19 -22.71 -14.91 38.66
C ASP A 19 -22.31 -16.22 37.94
N ALA A 20 -20.99 -16.41 37.93
CA ALA A 20 -20.17 -17.61 38.17
C ALA A 20 -20.75 -19.03 37.98
N SER A 21 -20.00 -19.86 37.27
CA SER A 21 -19.18 -20.96 37.87
C SER A 21 -18.71 -21.97 36.82
N GLY A 22 -17.50 -22.52 36.99
CA GLY A 22 -17.16 -23.84 36.45
C GLY A 22 -15.75 -23.99 35.90
N ALA A 23 -14.79 -24.28 36.79
CA ALA A 23 -13.44 -24.71 36.47
C ALA A 23 -13.38 -26.16 35.95
N GLY A 24 -12.36 -26.48 35.17
CA GLY A 24 -11.99 -27.86 34.83
C GLY A 24 -10.85 -27.93 33.82
N ARG A 25 -9.60 -27.93 34.32
CA ARG A 25 -8.45 -28.50 33.60
C ARG A 25 -8.43 -30.00 33.88
N ASP A 26 -7.99 -30.79 32.91
CA ASP A 26 -7.19 -31.98 33.21
C ASP A 26 -6.09 -32.15 32.17
N GLU A 27 -4.95 -32.61 32.66
CA GLU A 27 -3.70 -32.84 31.99
C GLU A 27 -3.60 -34.32 31.57
N THR A 28 -2.83 -34.57 30.50
CA THR A 28 -2.15 -35.84 30.20
C THR A 28 -2.97 -37.09 29.82
N GLY A 29 -2.61 -37.70 28.68
CA GLY A 29 -2.70 -39.16 28.51
C GLY A 29 -3.40 -39.63 27.24
N ALA A 30 -2.63 -39.86 26.19
CA ALA A 30 -3.06 -40.57 24.98
C ALA A 30 -3.58 -41.99 25.28
N PRO A 31 -4.55 -42.49 24.48
CA PRO A 31 -4.61 -43.90 24.09
C PRO A 31 -4.40 -44.00 22.56
N VAL A 32 -3.31 -44.64 22.13
CA VAL A 32 -3.28 -46.04 21.68
C VAL A 32 -4.19 -46.31 20.47
N VAL A 33 -3.51 -46.49 19.34
CA VAL A 33 -3.99 -47.03 18.08
C VAL A 33 -4.49 -48.45 18.29
N THR A 34 -5.76 -48.71 17.94
CA THR A 34 -6.26 -50.06 17.67
C THR A 34 -7.03 -50.06 16.35
N ALA A 35 -6.49 -50.81 15.40
CA ALA A 35 -7.14 -51.15 14.15
C ALA A 35 -8.20 -52.24 14.38
N ALA A 36 -9.38 -52.07 13.77
CA ALA A 36 -10.32 -53.14 13.49
C ALA A 36 -11.07 -52.79 12.19
N GLU A 37 -10.98 -53.69 11.20
CA GLU A 37 -11.72 -53.67 9.93
C GLU A 37 -13.20 -54.13 10.13
N PRO A 38 -14.00 -54.35 9.07
CA PRO A 38 -14.66 -53.35 8.25
C PRO A 38 -16.20 -53.48 8.38
N GLY A 39 -16.88 -52.38 8.68
CA GLY A 39 -18.34 -52.30 8.66
C GLY A 39 -18.82 -51.80 7.30
N THR A 40 -19.35 -52.70 6.49
CA THR A 40 -20.21 -52.37 5.35
C THR A 40 -21.52 -51.80 5.89
N ASP A 41 -21.81 -50.53 5.61
CA ASP A 41 -23.19 -50.07 5.38
C ASP A 41 -23.17 -48.68 4.72
N GLY A 42 -24.03 -48.55 3.70
CA GLY A 42 -24.00 -47.50 2.71
C GLY A 42 -24.13 -46.08 3.26
N VAL A 43 -23.27 -45.20 2.75
CA VAL A 43 -23.52 -43.76 2.69
C VAL A 43 -23.36 -43.37 1.23
N GLY A 44 -24.42 -42.78 0.69
CA GLY A 44 -24.48 -42.33 -0.69
C GLY A 44 -23.25 -41.52 -1.04
N THR A 45 -22.69 -41.82 -2.21
CA THR A 45 -21.81 -40.92 -2.93
C THR A 45 -22.53 -39.58 -3.10
N ALA A 46 -22.32 -38.67 -2.15
CA ALA A 46 -22.34 -37.26 -2.46
C ALA A 46 -21.29 -37.11 -3.57
N ALA A 47 -21.75 -36.86 -4.79
CA ALA A 47 -20.91 -36.31 -5.82
C ALA A 47 -20.31 -35.05 -5.21
N GLY A 48 -19.06 -35.16 -4.75
CA GLY A 48 -18.31 -34.04 -4.26
C GLY A 48 -18.29 -33.04 -5.39
N ASP A 49 -18.98 -31.92 -5.19
CA ASP A 49 -18.90 -30.77 -6.08
C ASP A 49 -17.41 -30.47 -6.17
N ALA A 50 -16.80 -30.75 -7.33
CA ALA A 50 -15.39 -30.48 -7.53
C ALA A 50 -15.16 -29.01 -7.17
N PRO A 51 -14.06 -28.64 -6.50
CA PRO A 51 -13.83 -27.26 -6.10
C PRO A 51 -14.01 -26.35 -7.33
N ARG A 52 -15.10 -25.59 -7.33
CA ARG A 52 -15.41 -24.71 -8.45
C ARG A 52 -14.38 -23.60 -8.41
N GLU A 53 -13.70 -23.35 -9.53
CA GLU A 53 -12.80 -22.21 -9.61
C GLU A 53 -13.61 -20.93 -9.29
N PRO A 54 -13.14 -20.10 -8.35
CA PRO A 54 -13.86 -18.91 -7.95
C PRO A 54 -14.01 -17.99 -9.16
N VAL A 55 -15.21 -17.44 -9.36
CA VAL A 55 -15.45 -16.50 -10.45
C VAL A 55 -14.90 -15.15 -10.04
N LEU A 56 -13.91 -14.65 -10.81
CA LEU A 56 -13.32 -13.34 -10.59
C LEU A 56 -14.14 -12.27 -11.33
N VAL A 57 -14.52 -11.23 -10.59
CA VAL A 57 -15.23 -10.05 -11.11
C VAL A 57 -14.37 -8.81 -10.86
N GLU A 58 -14.17 -8.01 -11.90
CA GLU A 58 -13.52 -6.70 -11.82
C GLU A 58 -14.57 -5.60 -11.64
N THR A 59 -14.33 -4.67 -10.73
CA THR A 59 -15.17 -3.48 -10.48
C THR A 59 -14.28 -2.29 -10.09
N SER A 60 -14.84 -1.07 -10.01
CA SER A 60 -14.14 0.10 -9.48
C SER A 60 -14.56 0.40 -8.04
N LEU A 61 -13.81 1.24 -7.30
CA LEU A 61 -14.26 1.72 -6.00
C LEU A 61 -15.51 2.60 -6.10
N ALA A 62 -15.69 3.32 -7.21
CA ALA A 62 -16.87 4.15 -7.45
C ALA A 62 -18.17 3.36 -7.57
N ASP A 63 -18.08 2.10 -7.99
CA ASP A 63 -19.22 1.21 -8.15
C ASP A 63 -19.58 0.42 -6.87
N LEU A 64 -18.77 0.56 -5.81
CA LEU A 64 -19.02 -0.09 -4.53
C LEU A 64 -19.96 0.72 -3.64
N THR A 65 -20.73 0.02 -2.81
CA THR A 65 -21.41 0.64 -1.68
C THR A 65 -20.40 1.08 -0.61
N ASP A 66 -20.84 1.96 0.28
CA ASP A 66 -20.05 2.43 1.42
C ASP A 66 -19.48 1.28 2.27
N ALA A 67 -20.33 0.28 2.54
CA ALA A 67 -19.96 -0.88 3.35
C ALA A 67 -18.93 -1.77 2.64
N GLU A 68 -19.05 -1.95 1.33
CA GLU A 68 -18.09 -2.72 0.53
C GLU A 68 -16.73 -2.01 0.46
N LEU A 69 -16.70 -0.70 0.26
CA LEU A 69 -15.46 0.08 0.29
C LEU A 69 -14.76 -0.04 1.65
N VAL A 70 -15.51 0.05 2.75
CA VAL A 70 -14.97 -0.15 4.11
C VAL A 70 -14.38 -1.55 4.27
N ASP A 71 -15.03 -2.59 3.75
CA ASP A 71 -14.49 -3.97 3.78
C ASP A 71 -13.21 -4.07 2.95
N VAL A 72 -13.18 -3.52 1.72
CA VAL A 72 -11.98 -3.50 0.88
C VAL A 72 -10.81 -2.83 1.59
N TYR A 73 -11.04 -1.64 2.16
CA TYR A 73 -10.01 -0.89 2.88
C TYR A 73 -9.43 -1.69 4.05
N ARG A 74 -10.29 -2.21 4.93
CA ARG A 74 -9.87 -2.99 6.11
C ARG A 74 -9.19 -4.30 5.78
N ARG A 75 -9.55 -4.89 4.65
CA ARG A 75 -9.15 -6.25 4.32
C ARG A 75 -7.93 -6.31 3.40
N LEU A 76 -7.74 -5.31 2.55
CA LEU A 76 -6.66 -5.26 1.57
C LEU A 76 -5.65 -4.14 1.84
N LEU A 77 -6.06 -2.97 2.32
CA LEU A 77 -5.12 -1.86 2.56
C LEU A 77 -4.52 -1.90 3.97
N GLU A 78 -5.34 -1.82 5.01
CA GLU A 78 -4.88 -1.77 6.41
C GLU A 78 -3.85 -2.85 6.80
N PRO A 79 -4.00 -4.13 6.42
CA PRO A 79 -3.03 -5.16 6.79
C PRO A 79 -1.81 -5.20 5.85
N THR A 80 -1.84 -4.53 4.70
CA THR A 80 -0.79 -4.63 3.67
C THR A 80 0.22 -3.50 3.76
N PHE A 81 -0.16 -2.32 4.28
CA PHE A 81 0.68 -1.12 4.30
C PHE A 81 0.84 -0.59 5.73
N ARG A 82 1.93 0.13 5.96
CA ARG A 82 2.18 0.81 7.24
C ARG A 82 1.22 2.00 7.42
N PRO A 83 0.83 2.38 8.64
CA PRO A 83 -0.07 3.52 8.87
C PRO A 83 0.39 4.82 8.21
N GLU A 84 1.70 5.07 8.16
CA GLU A 84 2.30 6.27 7.57
C GLU A 84 2.24 6.29 6.03
N GLU A 85 2.00 5.14 5.41
CA GLU A 85 1.85 4.97 3.96
C GLU A 85 0.40 4.92 3.50
N LEU A 86 -0.54 4.96 4.45
CA LEU A 86 -1.96 4.87 4.16
C LEU A 86 -2.59 6.25 4.08
N MET A 87 -3.19 6.54 2.92
CA MET A 87 -4.28 7.50 2.86
C MET A 87 -5.39 7.02 3.79
N SER A 88 -5.99 7.94 4.53
CA SER A 88 -7.16 7.63 5.34
C SER A 88 -8.29 7.11 4.45
N ARG A 89 -9.18 6.30 5.04
CA ARG A 89 -10.35 5.78 4.32
C ARG A 89 -11.21 6.88 3.69
N ASP A 90 -11.34 8.03 4.37
CA ASP A 90 -12.16 9.13 3.87
C ASP A 90 -11.48 9.82 2.68
N GLU A 91 -10.14 9.88 2.66
CA GLU A 91 -9.37 10.32 1.48
C GLU A 91 -9.48 9.30 0.33
N VAL A 92 -9.35 7.99 0.60
CA VAL A 92 -9.58 6.95 -0.42
C VAL A 92 -10.98 7.10 -1.04
N ARG A 93 -12.01 7.34 -0.22
CA ARG A 93 -13.35 7.61 -0.74
C ARG A 93 -13.38 8.86 -1.62
N ALA A 94 -12.88 9.98 -1.11
CA ALA A 94 -12.91 11.25 -1.83
C ALA A 94 -12.17 11.17 -3.18
N THR A 95 -11.04 10.46 -3.23
CA THR A 95 -10.19 10.34 -4.41
C THR A 95 -10.73 9.35 -5.45
N PHE A 96 -11.37 8.25 -5.03
CA PHE A 96 -11.65 7.11 -5.93
C PHE A 96 -13.13 6.85 -6.24
N THR A 97 -14.08 7.63 -5.69
CA THR A 97 -15.52 7.41 -5.94
C THR A 97 -16.27 8.58 -6.60
N GLY A 98 -15.61 9.70 -6.86
CA GLY A 98 -16.21 10.90 -7.45
C GLY A 98 -16.31 10.90 -8.98
N PRO A 99 -16.91 11.94 -9.60
CA PRO A 99 -16.95 12.09 -11.05
C PRO A 99 -15.56 12.26 -11.67
N ASP A 100 -14.63 12.83 -10.91
CA ASP A 100 -13.22 13.00 -11.27
C ASP A 100 -12.34 11.95 -10.56
N ALA A 101 -12.90 10.77 -10.29
CA ALA A 101 -12.20 9.70 -9.58
C ALA A 101 -10.91 9.29 -10.29
N GLU A 102 -9.87 9.11 -9.49
CA GLU A 102 -8.63 8.50 -9.93
C GLU A 102 -8.82 7.01 -10.28
N PRO A 103 -7.94 6.41 -11.10
CA PRO A 103 -8.06 5.00 -11.49
C PRO A 103 -8.10 4.07 -10.28
N SER A 104 -9.13 3.23 -10.21
CA SER A 104 -9.26 2.17 -9.22
C SER A 104 -9.75 0.86 -9.85
N LEU A 105 -9.30 -0.26 -9.29
CA LEU A 105 -9.78 -1.59 -9.62
C LEU A 105 -9.84 -2.43 -8.35
N VAL A 106 -10.99 -3.07 -8.12
CA VAL A 106 -11.18 -4.11 -7.13
C VAL A 106 -11.48 -5.42 -7.84
N VAL A 107 -10.82 -6.49 -7.42
CA VAL A 107 -11.11 -7.85 -7.88
C VAL A 107 -11.86 -8.59 -6.77
N LEU A 108 -13.07 -9.04 -7.09
CA LEU A 108 -13.91 -9.84 -6.22
C LEU A 108 -13.84 -11.31 -6.63
N ALA A 109 -13.66 -12.20 -5.66
CA ALA A 109 -13.88 -13.64 -5.81
C ALA A 109 -15.11 -14.02 -4.98
N ASP A 110 -16.16 -14.51 -5.63
CA ASP A 110 -17.44 -14.86 -4.98
C ASP A 110 -17.99 -13.73 -4.09
N GLY A 111 -17.95 -12.50 -4.60
CA GLY A 111 -18.41 -11.29 -3.92
C GLY A 111 -17.46 -10.75 -2.84
N ARG A 112 -16.28 -11.34 -2.68
CA ARG A 112 -15.32 -10.99 -1.63
C ARG A 112 -14.05 -10.39 -2.23
N ALA A 113 -13.60 -9.24 -1.75
CA ALA A 113 -12.40 -8.59 -2.29
C ALA A 113 -11.14 -9.45 -2.07
N VAL A 114 -10.40 -9.67 -3.16
CA VAL A 114 -9.16 -10.45 -3.20
C VAL A 114 -8.00 -9.71 -3.87
N GLY A 115 -8.27 -8.61 -4.58
CA GLY A 115 -7.25 -7.76 -5.18
C GLY A 115 -7.70 -6.31 -5.25
N LEU A 116 -6.74 -5.40 -5.17
CA LEU A 116 -6.94 -3.96 -5.27
C LEU A 116 -5.76 -3.35 -6.03
N MET A 117 -6.08 -2.46 -6.96
CA MET A 117 -5.14 -1.49 -7.50
C MET A 117 -5.74 -0.09 -7.38
N LEU A 118 -4.90 0.86 -6.98
CA LEU A 118 -5.22 2.29 -6.97
C LEU A 118 -4.07 3.03 -7.65
N GLY A 119 -4.39 3.97 -8.53
CA GLY A 119 -3.39 4.86 -9.12
C GLY A 119 -3.83 6.31 -9.09
N GLY A 120 -2.90 7.24 -9.26
CA GLY A 120 -3.17 8.68 -9.30
C GLY A 120 -2.48 9.35 -10.47
N TRP A 121 -3.19 10.24 -11.17
CA TRP A 121 -2.63 11.06 -12.24
C TRP A 121 -2.01 12.35 -11.70
N TYR A 122 -0.83 12.66 -12.20
CA TYR A 122 -0.05 13.84 -11.84
C TYR A 122 0.51 14.53 -13.08
N ALA A 123 0.99 15.77 -12.89
CA ALA A 123 1.66 16.57 -13.90
C ALA A 123 0.80 16.73 -15.16
N ASP A 124 -0.46 17.13 -14.99
CA ASP A 124 -1.47 17.23 -16.06
C ASP A 124 -1.66 15.89 -16.79
N ARG A 125 -1.74 14.80 -16.03
CA ARG A 125 -1.89 13.41 -16.53
C ARG A 125 -0.72 12.90 -17.37
N ARG A 126 0.47 13.53 -17.27
CA ARG A 126 1.70 13.04 -17.91
C ARG A 126 2.41 11.98 -17.07
N ALA A 127 2.01 11.78 -15.82
CA ALA A 127 2.51 10.71 -14.97
C ALA A 127 1.36 10.00 -14.24
N LEU A 128 1.45 8.67 -14.15
CA LEU A 128 0.58 7.80 -13.37
C LEU A 128 1.41 7.14 -12.27
N LEU A 129 1.06 7.39 -11.01
CA LEU A 129 1.58 6.63 -9.87
C LEU A 129 0.67 5.42 -9.64
N LEU A 130 1.23 4.21 -9.58
CA LEU A 130 0.58 3.05 -8.98
C LEU A 130 0.72 3.18 -7.45
N THR A 131 -0.26 3.83 -6.82
CA THR A 131 -0.24 4.17 -5.40
C THR A 131 -0.37 2.94 -4.51
N TYR A 132 -1.31 2.03 -4.83
CA TYR A 132 -1.49 0.80 -4.06
C TYR A 132 -1.70 -0.41 -4.97
N LEU A 133 -1.02 -1.51 -4.65
CA LEU A 133 -1.27 -2.85 -5.20
C LEU A 133 -1.33 -3.84 -4.04
N ALA A 134 -2.53 -4.36 -3.75
CA ALA A 134 -2.75 -5.31 -2.68
C ALA A 134 -3.46 -6.57 -3.21
N VAL A 135 -3.04 -7.73 -2.71
CA VAL A 135 -3.63 -9.04 -3.03
C VAL A 135 -3.81 -9.81 -1.74
N ASP A 136 -5.01 -10.38 -1.53
CA ASP A 136 -5.32 -11.18 -0.34
C ASP A 136 -4.26 -12.30 -0.20
N PRO A 137 -3.59 -12.43 0.96
CA PRO A 137 -2.53 -13.41 1.17
C PRO A 137 -2.92 -14.84 0.79
N ARG A 138 -4.20 -15.22 0.94
CA ARG A 138 -4.70 -16.56 0.61
C ARG A 138 -4.80 -16.83 -0.89
N THR A 139 -4.72 -15.79 -1.71
CA THR A 139 -4.75 -15.86 -3.17
C THR A 139 -3.39 -15.59 -3.79
N ARG A 140 -2.33 -15.46 -2.98
CA ARG A 140 -0.95 -15.38 -3.49
C ARG A 140 -0.59 -16.65 -4.27
N GLY A 141 0.27 -16.51 -5.29
CA GLY A 141 0.66 -17.62 -6.15
C GLY A 141 -0.35 -18.00 -7.24
N THR A 142 -1.52 -17.37 -7.28
CA THR A 142 -2.54 -17.59 -8.35
C THR A 142 -2.27 -16.80 -9.63
N GLY A 143 -1.27 -15.91 -9.63
CA GLY A 143 -0.99 -15.02 -10.75
C GLY A 143 -1.78 -13.70 -10.75
N LEU A 144 -2.67 -13.46 -9.77
CA LEU A 144 -3.49 -12.24 -9.73
C LEU A 144 -2.67 -10.94 -9.79
N GLY A 145 -1.63 -10.80 -8.95
CA GLY A 145 -0.76 -9.62 -8.97
C GLY A 145 -0.05 -9.41 -10.32
N ALA A 146 0.37 -10.50 -10.98
CA ALA A 146 0.99 -10.44 -12.30
C ALA A 146 0.01 -9.97 -13.37
N ARG A 147 -1.24 -10.46 -13.35
CA ARG A 147 -2.32 -9.99 -14.23
C ARG A 147 -2.60 -8.51 -14.04
N LEU A 148 -2.71 -8.08 -12.78
CA LEU A 148 -2.93 -6.67 -12.41
C LEU A 148 -1.86 -5.75 -13.02
N VAL A 149 -0.58 -6.08 -12.87
CA VAL A 149 0.52 -5.26 -13.43
C VAL A 149 0.65 -5.40 -14.95
N SER A 150 0.49 -6.59 -15.52
CA SER A 150 0.75 -6.82 -16.95
C SER A 150 -0.42 -6.50 -17.88
N GLU A 151 -1.65 -6.49 -17.37
CA GLU A 151 -2.84 -6.25 -18.19
C GLU A 151 -3.59 -4.98 -17.82
N ILE A 152 -3.76 -4.67 -16.53
CA ILE A 152 -4.58 -3.54 -16.09
C ILE A 152 -3.80 -2.24 -16.12
N LEU A 153 -2.58 -2.23 -15.57
CA LEU A 153 -1.75 -1.02 -15.56
C LEU A 153 -1.52 -0.43 -16.97
N PRO A 154 -1.23 -1.22 -18.03
CA PRO A 154 -1.13 -0.69 -19.39
C PRO A 154 -2.45 -0.12 -19.94
N ARG A 155 -3.61 -0.64 -19.53
CA ARG A 155 -4.92 -0.07 -19.92
C ARG A 155 -5.12 1.32 -19.32
N TRP A 156 -4.76 1.50 -18.06
CA TRP A 156 -4.79 2.82 -17.41
C TRP A 156 -3.82 3.78 -18.08
N ALA A 157 -2.57 3.38 -18.27
CA ALA A 157 -1.57 4.18 -18.97
C ALA A 157 -2.01 4.56 -20.40
N GLY A 158 -2.72 3.67 -21.10
CA GLY A 158 -3.28 3.91 -22.44
C GLY A 158 -4.30 5.06 -22.51
N ALA A 159 -4.89 5.48 -21.38
CA ALA A 159 -5.76 6.66 -21.33
C ALA A 159 -4.98 7.99 -21.47
N SER A 160 -3.66 7.97 -21.27
CA SER A 160 -2.75 9.09 -21.50
C SER A 160 -1.49 8.59 -22.22
N PRO A 161 -1.54 8.42 -23.56
CA PRO A 161 -0.43 7.86 -24.32
C PRO A 161 0.87 8.62 -24.09
N GLY A 162 1.95 7.87 -23.78
CA GLY A 162 3.27 8.44 -23.48
C GLY A 162 3.44 8.92 -22.04
N ALA A 163 2.47 8.70 -21.15
CA ALA A 163 2.64 8.99 -19.74
C ALA A 163 3.74 8.13 -19.09
N LEU A 164 4.48 8.75 -18.17
CA LEU A 164 5.36 8.06 -17.24
C LEU A 164 4.51 7.22 -16.28
N VAL A 165 4.87 5.97 -16.02
CA VAL A 165 4.22 5.15 -14.99
C VAL A 165 5.24 4.80 -13.93
N VAL A 166 4.94 5.13 -12.67
CA VAL A 166 5.84 4.91 -11.54
C VAL A 166 5.16 4.15 -10.40
N ALA A 167 5.96 3.55 -9.53
CA ALA A 167 5.51 2.98 -8.26
C ALA A 167 6.57 3.19 -7.19
N GLU A 168 6.10 3.28 -5.95
CA GLU A 168 6.94 3.34 -4.76
C GLU A 168 7.06 1.93 -4.17
N VAL A 169 8.27 1.56 -3.73
CA VAL A 169 8.51 0.30 -3.02
C VAL A 169 9.51 0.50 -1.90
N ASP A 170 9.37 -0.28 -0.84
CA ASP A 170 10.34 -0.36 0.24
C ASP A 170 11.78 -0.59 -0.26
N ASP A 171 12.71 0.17 0.31
CA ASP A 171 14.14 -0.12 0.26
C ASP A 171 14.47 -1.26 1.25
N PRO A 172 14.97 -2.42 0.77
CA PRO A 172 15.33 -3.54 1.64
C PRO A 172 16.41 -3.23 2.69
N ARG A 173 17.15 -2.11 2.55
CA ARG A 173 18.13 -1.65 3.56
C ARG A 173 17.46 -1.10 4.81
N HIS A 174 16.28 -0.52 4.66
CA HIS A 174 15.54 0.15 5.72
C HIS A 174 14.42 -0.74 6.26
N TRP A 175 13.80 -1.50 5.36
CA TRP A 175 12.64 -2.33 5.66
C TRP A 175 13.01 -3.80 5.38
N PRO A 176 13.38 -4.59 6.40
CA PRO A 176 13.63 -6.01 6.21
C PRO A 176 12.32 -6.77 6.00
N ALA A 177 12.42 -8.00 5.50
CA ALA A 177 11.25 -8.85 5.34
C ALA A 177 10.56 -9.13 6.69
N ASP A 178 9.23 -9.06 6.70
CA ASP A 178 8.41 -9.44 7.85
C ASP A 178 7.13 -10.17 7.41
N GLU A 179 6.44 -10.80 8.36
CA GLU A 179 5.25 -11.63 8.09
C GLU A 179 4.05 -10.83 7.56
N THR A 180 3.98 -9.55 7.91
CA THR A 180 2.87 -8.64 7.56
C THR A 180 3.09 -8.05 6.18
N GLN A 181 4.21 -7.33 5.98
CA GLN A 181 4.47 -6.59 4.74
C GLN A 181 5.10 -7.47 3.65
N GLY A 182 5.69 -8.61 4.02
CA GLY A 182 6.35 -9.55 3.13
C GLY A 182 7.81 -9.20 2.86
N ASP A 183 8.38 -9.81 1.81
CA ASP A 183 9.80 -9.63 1.42
C ASP A 183 9.95 -8.51 0.36
N PRO A 184 10.57 -7.36 0.70
CA PRO A 184 10.75 -6.27 -0.25
C PRO A 184 11.73 -6.59 -1.38
N VAL A 185 12.68 -7.51 -1.18
CA VAL A 185 13.52 -8.04 -2.26
C VAL A 185 12.69 -8.90 -3.22
N ALA A 186 11.72 -9.67 -2.70
CA ALA A 186 10.76 -10.38 -3.56
C ALA A 186 9.85 -9.42 -4.34
N ARG A 187 9.45 -8.29 -3.73
CA ARG A 187 8.66 -7.24 -4.40
C ARG A 187 9.43 -6.56 -5.53
N LEU A 188 10.70 -6.20 -5.31
CA LEU A 188 11.58 -5.68 -6.36
C LEU A 188 11.74 -6.68 -7.51
N ARG A 189 12.01 -7.97 -7.19
CA ARG A 189 12.10 -9.02 -8.21
C ARG A 189 10.78 -9.21 -8.97
N PHE A 190 9.64 -9.05 -8.30
CA PHE A 190 8.33 -9.11 -8.96
C PHE A 190 8.20 -8.00 -10.00
N TYR A 191 8.42 -6.74 -9.64
CA TYR A 191 8.36 -5.63 -10.58
C TYR A 191 9.41 -5.74 -11.70
N GLY A 192 10.64 -6.15 -11.39
CA GLY A 192 11.70 -6.34 -12.37
C GLY A 192 11.35 -7.39 -13.45
N ARG A 193 10.68 -8.49 -13.07
CA ARG A 193 10.18 -9.49 -14.04
C ARG A 193 9.11 -8.91 -14.99
N HIS A 194 8.43 -7.85 -14.57
CA HIS A 194 7.46 -7.11 -15.37
C HIS A 194 8.07 -5.90 -16.08
N GLY A 195 9.40 -5.81 -16.16
CA GLY A 195 10.11 -4.79 -16.93
C GLY A 195 10.39 -3.50 -16.17
N ALA A 196 10.05 -3.44 -14.87
CA ALA A 196 10.32 -2.25 -14.07
C ALA A 196 11.81 -1.93 -13.99
N ARG A 197 12.12 -0.64 -13.95
CA ARG A 197 13.47 -0.10 -13.83
C ARG A 197 13.57 0.81 -12.63
N LEU A 198 14.69 0.74 -11.94
CA LEU A 198 14.94 1.49 -10.71
C LEU A 198 15.39 2.91 -11.05
N VAL A 199 14.77 3.91 -10.43
CA VAL A 199 15.17 5.32 -10.53
C VAL A 199 16.28 5.57 -9.50
N PRO A 200 17.50 5.97 -9.92
CA PRO A 200 18.65 6.06 -9.02
C PRO A 200 18.68 7.38 -8.22
N LEU A 201 17.64 7.62 -7.43
CA LEU A 201 17.49 8.79 -6.57
C LEU A 201 17.29 8.37 -5.09
N PRO A 202 17.72 9.19 -4.13
CA PRO A 202 17.47 8.98 -2.69
C PRO A 202 16.01 9.31 -2.34
N TYR A 203 15.08 8.54 -2.91
CA TYR A 203 13.66 8.84 -2.87
C TYR A 203 13.07 8.76 -1.43
N VAL A 204 12.14 9.67 -1.15
CA VAL A 204 11.34 9.69 0.07
C VAL A 204 9.89 9.96 -0.34
N GLN A 205 8.94 9.24 0.27
CA GLN A 205 7.52 9.49 0.05
C GLN A 205 7.08 10.75 0.82
N PRO A 206 6.24 11.62 0.25
CA PRO A 206 5.68 12.75 1.00
C PRO A 206 4.89 12.30 2.23
N SER A 207 4.67 13.22 3.16
CA SER A 207 3.72 13.02 4.25
C SER A 207 2.31 12.95 3.68
N LEU A 208 1.66 11.79 3.79
CA LEU A 208 0.34 11.57 3.17
C LEU A 208 -0.83 12.16 3.95
N GLY A 209 -0.64 12.54 5.22
CA GLY A 209 -1.68 13.15 6.02
C GLY A 209 -1.18 14.22 7.01
N PRO A 210 -2.09 15.00 7.62
CA PRO A 210 -1.71 15.99 8.62
C PRO A 210 -1.00 15.34 9.83
N GLY A 211 0.24 15.75 10.08
CA GLY A 211 1.01 15.29 11.23
C GLY A 211 1.67 13.91 11.08
N THR A 212 1.60 13.29 9.89
CA THR A 212 2.44 12.12 9.58
C THR A 212 3.84 12.56 9.14
N PRO A 213 4.88 11.78 9.41
CA PRO A 213 6.19 12.03 8.81
C PRO A 213 6.19 11.65 7.34
N ARG A 214 7.14 12.19 6.56
CA ARG A 214 7.56 11.59 5.29
C ARG A 214 8.07 10.17 5.51
N VAL A 215 7.88 9.26 4.56
CA VAL A 215 8.36 7.88 4.68
C VAL A 215 9.72 7.73 4.00
N GLU A 216 10.77 7.66 4.82
CA GLU A 216 12.13 7.37 4.38
C GLU A 216 12.31 5.90 3.99
N GLY A 217 13.42 5.58 3.32
CA GLY A 217 13.73 4.21 2.92
C GLY A 217 12.79 3.69 1.83
N MET A 218 12.39 4.57 0.90
CA MET A 218 11.58 4.20 -0.26
C MET A 218 12.44 4.26 -1.52
N LEU A 219 12.08 3.45 -2.51
CA LEU A 219 12.65 3.44 -3.85
C LEU A 219 11.55 3.78 -4.85
N LEU A 220 11.92 4.53 -5.88
CA LEU A 220 11.02 4.82 -6.99
C LEU A 220 11.35 3.91 -8.18
N LEU A 221 10.33 3.26 -8.72
CA LEU A 221 10.42 2.43 -9.92
C LEU A 221 9.70 3.10 -11.08
N ARG A 222 10.27 3.02 -12.28
CA ARG A 222 9.56 3.22 -13.55
C ARG A 222 8.99 1.88 -14.00
N LEU A 223 7.71 1.85 -14.35
CA LEU A 223 6.97 0.64 -14.73
C LEU A 223 6.63 0.56 -16.23
N ASP A 224 6.66 1.69 -16.94
CA ASP A 224 6.45 1.73 -18.39
C ASP A 224 7.75 1.57 -19.19
N ALA A 225 7.59 1.35 -20.50
CA ALA A 225 8.68 1.31 -21.47
C ALA A 225 8.51 2.38 -22.57
N ASN A 226 7.82 3.49 -22.27
CA ASN A 226 7.52 4.53 -23.26
C ASN A 226 8.79 5.32 -23.63
N PRO A 227 9.28 5.27 -24.88
CA PRO A 227 10.48 6.03 -25.23
C PRO A 227 10.23 7.54 -25.18
N GLY A 228 11.26 8.33 -24.90
CA GLY A 228 11.22 9.80 -24.98
C GLY A 228 10.53 10.49 -23.80
N VAL A 229 10.21 9.76 -22.73
CA VAL A 229 9.82 10.38 -21.46
C VAL A 229 11.07 11.01 -20.84
N THR A 230 11.03 12.32 -20.57
CA THR A 230 12.20 13.07 -20.09
C THR A 230 12.26 13.13 -18.56
N GLY A 231 13.45 13.41 -18.02
CA GLY A 231 13.63 13.75 -16.61
C GLY A 231 12.75 14.92 -16.14
N ASP A 232 12.39 15.86 -17.02
CA ASP A 232 11.44 16.93 -16.70
C ASP A 232 10.02 16.42 -16.38
N THR A 233 9.57 15.33 -17.00
CA THR A 233 8.28 14.71 -16.68
C THR A 233 8.31 14.08 -15.29
N LEU A 234 9.40 13.39 -14.94
CA LEU A 234 9.59 12.85 -13.58
C LEU A 234 9.69 13.97 -12.54
N ALA A 235 10.43 15.04 -12.85
CA ALA A 235 10.56 16.21 -11.98
C ALA A 235 9.21 16.91 -11.76
N ALA A 236 8.38 17.04 -12.81
CA ALA A 236 7.03 17.58 -12.70
C ALA A 236 6.11 16.69 -11.87
N PHE A 237 6.18 15.36 -12.03
CA PHE A 237 5.47 14.41 -11.17
C PHE A 237 5.84 14.60 -9.71
N LEU A 238 7.14 14.61 -9.38
CA LEU A 238 7.59 14.77 -8.01
C LEU A 238 7.11 16.10 -7.42
N ALA A 239 7.27 17.20 -8.16
CA ALA A 239 6.84 18.51 -7.68
C ALA A 239 5.32 18.55 -7.40
N ASP A 240 4.51 17.98 -8.29
CA ASP A 240 3.06 17.92 -8.14
C ASP A 240 2.65 17.01 -6.97
N TYR A 241 3.28 15.84 -6.85
CA TYR A 241 3.02 14.88 -5.76
C TYR A 241 3.32 15.49 -4.39
N PHE A 242 4.48 16.11 -4.21
CA PHE A 242 4.81 16.80 -2.97
C PHE A 242 3.87 17.98 -2.71
N ALA A 243 3.56 18.81 -3.72
CA ALA A 243 2.67 19.95 -3.55
C ALA A 243 1.24 19.54 -3.17
N GLN A 244 0.74 18.43 -3.71
CA GLN A 244 -0.60 17.91 -3.41
C GLN A 244 -0.73 17.41 -1.97
N HIS A 245 0.31 16.75 -1.44
CA HIS A 245 0.27 16.14 -0.11
C HIS A 245 0.79 17.05 1.01
N GLU A 246 1.76 17.93 0.72
CA GLU A 246 2.43 18.75 1.72
C GLU A 246 2.26 20.26 1.51
N GLY A 247 1.60 20.67 0.42
CA GLY A 247 1.45 22.07 0.03
C GLY A 247 2.60 22.58 -0.87
N PRO A 248 2.38 23.67 -1.62
CA PRO A 248 3.36 24.20 -2.59
C PRO A 248 4.71 24.61 -1.97
N GLU A 249 4.72 25.01 -0.70
CA GLU A 249 5.91 25.33 0.09
C GLU A 249 6.87 24.14 0.27
N ALA A 250 6.40 22.90 0.11
CA ALA A 250 7.25 21.72 0.17
C ALA A 250 8.35 21.75 -0.90
N LEU A 251 8.17 22.49 -1.99
CA LEU A 251 9.17 22.64 -3.04
C LEU A 251 10.39 23.48 -2.63
N ASP A 252 10.26 24.29 -1.58
CA ASP A 252 11.37 25.04 -0.98
C ASP A 252 12.21 24.17 -0.02
N ASP A 253 11.70 23.00 0.37
CA ASP A 253 12.42 22.06 1.22
C ASP A 253 13.68 21.52 0.49
N PRO A 254 14.87 21.55 1.11
CA PRO A 254 16.10 21.14 0.44
C PRO A 254 16.12 19.67 -0.03
N VAL A 255 15.39 18.76 0.64
CA VAL A 255 15.31 17.36 0.21
C VAL A 255 14.48 17.27 -1.07
N VAL A 256 13.30 17.88 -1.09
CA VAL A 256 12.41 17.90 -2.26
C VAL A 256 13.06 18.60 -3.43
N ALA A 257 13.68 19.77 -3.21
CA ALA A 257 14.38 20.51 -4.26
C ALA A 257 15.51 19.67 -4.89
N ARG A 258 16.27 18.90 -4.09
CA ARG A 258 17.30 17.98 -4.60
C ARG A 258 16.70 16.83 -5.40
N LEU A 259 15.59 16.24 -4.95
CA LEU A 259 14.89 15.18 -5.69
C LEU A 259 14.40 15.65 -7.05
N VAL A 260 13.74 16.81 -7.09
CA VAL A 260 13.23 17.42 -8.33
C VAL A 260 14.37 17.76 -9.29
N ALA A 261 15.47 18.35 -8.78
CA ALA A 261 16.64 18.66 -9.59
C ALA A 261 17.35 17.39 -10.10
N GLY A 262 17.47 16.37 -9.26
CA GLY A 262 18.02 15.07 -9.61
C GLY A 262 17.21 14.39 -10.70
N ALA A 263 15.89 14.35 -10.57
CA ALA A 263 14.98 13.82 -11.58
C ALA A 263 15.14 14.52 -12.94
N ARG A 264 15.22 15.86 -12.95
CA ARG A 264 15.45 16.63 -14.18
C ARG A 264 16.75 16.27 -14.88
N ALA A 265 17.79 15.93 -14.13
CA ALA A 265 19.10 15.57 -14.67
C ALA A 265 19.18 14.13 -15.19
N LEU A 266 18.18 13.28 -14.93
CA LEU A 266 18.17 11.90 -15.38
C LEU A 266 17.77 11.78 -16.86
N ASP A 267 18.51 10.95 -17.57
CA ASP A 267 18.05 10.32 -18.79
C ASP A 267 17.19 9.11 -18.39
N LEU A 268 15.88 9.15 -18.64
CA LEU A 268 14.99 8.05 -18.22
C LEU A 268 15.02 6.87 -19.19
N ASP A 269 15.55 7.02 -20.39
CA ASP A 269 15.65 5.93 -21.35
C ASP A 269 16.90 5.09 -21.07
N ASP A 270 18.03 5.73 -20.78
CA ASP A 270 19.32 5.04 -20.58
C ASP A 270 19.86 5.09 -19.14
N GLY A 271 19.39 6.03 -18.30
CA GLY A 271 19.95 6.29 -16.97
C GLY A 271 19.34 5.45 -15.83
N LEU A 272 18.30 4.66 -16.10
CA LEU A 272 17.64 3.83 -15.09
C LEU A 272 18.40 2.53 -14.82
N TRP A 273 18.26 1.95 -13.63
CA TRP A 273 19.00 0.76 -13.24
C TRP A 273 18.12 -0.50 -13.31
N SER A 274 18.77 -1.66 -13.35
CA SER A 274 18.09 -2.90 -13.03
C SER A 274 17.70 -2.90 -11.54
N VAL A 275 16.57 -3.50 -11.20
CA VAL A 275 16.03 -3.48 -9.82
C VAL A 275 16.93 -4.18 -8.81
N ASP A 276 17.81 -5.08 -9.25
CA ASP A 276 18.80 -5.75 -8.40
C ASP A 276 19.93 -4.83 -7.92
N ARG A 277 20.06 -3.63 -8.52
CA ARG A 277 20.99 -2.57 -8.09
C ARG A 277 20.44 -1.69 -6.98
N TRP A 278 19.35 -2.09 -6.31
CA TRP A 278 18.85 -1.39 -5.12
C TRP A 278 19.90 -1.12 -4.03
N PRO A 279 20.92 -1.99 -3.78
CA PRO A 279 21.93 -1.70 -2.76
C PRO A 279 22.77 -0.46 -3.10
N ASP A 280 22.91 -0.15 -4.39
CA ASP A 280 23.74 0.94 -4.91
C ASP A 280 23.01 2.29 -4.95
N VAL A 281 21.68 2.32 -4.73
CA VAL A 281 20.90 3.57 -4.80
C VAL A 281 21.46 4.54 -3.76
N PRO A 282 21.74 5.79 -4.13
CA PRO A 282 22.21 6.78 -3.17
C PRO A 282 21.26 6.83 -1.97
N THR A 283 21.80 6.62 -0.78
CA THR A 283 21.12 7.04 0.45
C THR A 283 21.50 8.49 0.66
N ASP A 284 20.55 9.36 0.99
CA ASP A 284 20.90 10.72 1.39
C ASP A 284 21.96 10.64 2.51
N ALA A 285 23.12 11.26 2.29
CA ALA A 285 24.09 11.42 3.36
C ALA A 285 23.40 12.23 4.47
N PRO A 286 23.49 11.84 5.75
CA PRO A 286 22.63 12.37 6.79
C PRO A 286 22.75 13.90 6.83
N SER A 287 21.59 14.56 6.79
CA SER A 287 21.42 15.91 7.29
C SER A 287 22.23 16.05 8.57
N GLY A 288 23.20 16.97 8.58
CA GLY A 288 24.17 17.09 9.67
C GLY A 288 23.48 17.06 11.03
N ARG A 289 23.79 16.03 11.83
CA ARG A 289 23.63 16.15 13.28
C ARG A 289 24.38 17.41 13.69
N PRO A 290 23.78 18.36 14.43
CA PRO A 290 24.58 19.37 15.09
C PRO A 290 25.61 18.63 15.94
N ALA A 291 26.88 18.96 15.71
CA ALA A 291 28.01 18.42 16.46
C ALA A 291 27.71 18.52 17.96
N ASP A 292 28.06 17.45 18.67
CA ASP A 292 28.08 17.39 20.13
C ASP A 292 28.43 18.75 20.73
N GLY A 293 27.54 19.23 21.61
CA GLY A 293 27.80 20.41 22.43
C GLY A 293 29.15 20.29 23.14
N PRO A 294 29.81 21.43 23.45
CA PRO A 294 31.15 21.40 24.00
C PRO A 294 31.15 20.60 25.29
N ARG A 295 32.06 19.60 25.35
CA ARG A 295 32.45 18.95 26.60
C ARG A 295 33.00 20.03 27.52
N GLY A 296 32.17 20.51 28.43
CA GLY A 296 32.57 21.30 29.57
C GLY A 296 33.48 20.46 30.46
N GLU A 297 34.76 20.63 30.20
CA GLU A 297 35.90 20.51 31.10
C GLU A 297 35.50 20.58 32.58
N GLY A 298 35.86 19.52 33.31
CA GLY A 298 35.90 19.59 34.75
C GLY A 298 37.02 20.52 35.17
N ASP A 299 36.76 21.34 36.19
CA ASP A 299 37.81 21.75 37.10
C ASP A 299 37.29 21.78 38.54
N ARG A 300 38.27 21.68 39.43
CA ARG A 300 38.24 21.33 40.86
C ARG A 300 37.45 22.27 41.77
#